data_AF-A0A087UVH4-F1
#
_entry.id   AF-A0A087UVH4-F1
#
_cell.length_a   1.000
_cell.length_b   1.000
_cell.length_c   1.000
_cell.angle_alpha   90.00
_cell.angle_beta   90.00
_cell.angle_gamma   90.00
#
_symmetry.space_group_name_H-M   'P 1'
#
loop_
_entity.id
_entity.type
_entity.pdbx_description
1 polymer ?
#
loop_
_entity_poly.entity_id
_entity_poly.type
_entity_poly.pdbx_seq_one_letter_code
_entity_poly.pdbx_strand_id
1 'polypeptide(L)'
;MWNSMGQDGRLAGPKSVWEIPVDSYMLGNVTICFPGAEWAILCDGKEHLHVLYTPSRAAGEPWLCYHSLNLGKNNSCYILHAIHRSMPGSQQIDCIVSSVEDKSCLPEDVTFSQKSTFIAVLEWISLRCAQNIQVWTKKRTRKLASPSFPEYAAIDSVGDAICVISQGHFVMFYDSNGLSKAQKVEEQDPKPPLYTYIQTPEDITVYFRLPQHIKKTDIQIKFLPLHIEVSLQGKCVLSGQLGNYIDTGKSTWIMDGEKLEVILSKSETGLMWQELVKGNIQGEELMDPALINEIHSRLAHLTSETEAAPSDKVPFNLAQLEECDLSNEPLTFQRIDGNQHCETHRVHMGGHQWLFSQQICPESLPAVCLRHDVDGILWQ
;
A
#
# COMPACT_ATOMS: atom_id res chain seq x y z
N MET A 1 17.63 -16.67 20.68
CA MET A 1 18.86 -17.30 21.21
C MET A 1 18.84 -18.78 20.88
N TRP A 2 19.58 -19.21 19.87
CA TRP A 2 19.81 -20.64 19.65
C TRP A 2 20.99 -21.04 20.52
N ASN A 3 20.70 -21.62 21.67
CA ASN A 3 21.73 -22.11 22.56
C ASN A 3 21.98 -23.58 22.24
N SER A 4 23.21 -23.94 21.89
CA SER A 4 23.64 -25.33 21.99
C SER A 4 23.68 -25.68 23.48
N MET A 5 22.92 -26.70 23.88
CA MET A 5 23.12 -27.32 25.19
C MET A 5 24.51 -27.96 25.19
N GLY A 6 25.34 -27.59 26.16
CA GLY A 6 26.52 -28.39 26.48
C GLY A 6 26.12 -29.82 26.82
N GLN A 7 27.05 -30.77 26.73
CA GLN A 7 26.81 -32.17 27.15
C GLN A 7 26.38 -32.29 28.62
N ASP A 8 26.56 -31.23 29.42
CA ASP A 8 26.17 -31.07 30.82
C ASP A 8 24.82 -30.36 31.01
N GLY A 9 24.08 -30.08 29.93
CA GLY A 9 22.79 -29.38 29.97
C GLY A 9 22.88 -27.89 30.30
N ARG A 10 24.10 -27.33 30.39
CA ARG A 10 24.30 -25.89 30.61
C ARG A 10 24.36 -25.16 29.28
N LEU A 11 23.87 -23.92 29.29
CA LEU A 11 24.05 -23.01 28.17
C LEU A 11 25.56 -22.76 28.02
N ALA A 12 26.13 -23.12 26.86
CA ALA A 12 27.49 -22.71 26.55
C ALA A 12 27.57 -21.17 26.60
N GLY A 13 28.69 -20.63 27.12
CA GLY A 13 28.90 -19.19 27.14
C GLY A 13 28.80 -18.56 25.74
N PRO A 14 28.47 -17.27 25.63
CA PRO A 14 28.34 -16.62 24.33
C PRO A 14 29.64 -16.73 23.54
N LYS A 15 29.56 -17.17 22.29
CA LYS A 15 30.70 -17.24 21.37
C LYS A 15 30.69 -16.02 20.46
N SER A 16 31.80 -15.27 20.45
CA SER A 16 31.99 -14.22 19.46
C SER A 16 32.24 -14.85 18.09
N VAL A 17 31.41 -14.48 17.11
CA VAL A 17 31.50 -14.97 15.72
C VAL A 17 32.03 -13.89 14.79
N TRP A 18 31.83 -12.61 15.13
CA TRP A 18 32.34 -11.46 14.40
C TRP A 18 32.21 -10.21 15.26
N GLU A 19 33.05 -9.21 15.01
CA GLU A 19 33.09 -7.93 15.74
C GLU A 19 33.01 -6.77 14.75
N ILE A 20 32.20 -5.77 15.10
CA ILE A 20 32.08 -4.54 14.30
C ILE A 20 33.42 -3.81 14.33
N PRO A 21 34.03 -3.45 13.18
CA PRO A 21 35.26 -2.65 13.16
C PRO A 21 34.98 -1.28 13.80
N VAL A 22 35.49 -1.03 15.02
CA VAL A 22 35.20 0.21 15.77
C VAL A 22 36.27 1.26 15.50
N ASP A 23 35.88 2.35 14.83
CA ASP A 23 36.63 3.61 14.78
C ASP A 23 35.80 4.78 15.37
N SER A 24 34.99 4.57 16.43
CA SER A 24 34.27 5.69 17.10
C SER A 24 33.54 5.25 18.37
N TYR A 25 33.67 6.02 19.46
CA TYR A 25 33.14 5.75 20.81
C TYR A 25 31.60 5.82 20.97
N MET A 26 30.81 5.84 19.89
CA MET A 26 29.35 5.93 19.98
C MET A 26 28.72 5.09 18.87
N LEU A 27 28.47 3.81 19.15
CA LEU A 27 27.63 2.95 18.29
C LEU A 27 26.20 3.52 18.28
N GLY A 28 25.58 3.59 17.09
CA GLY A 28 24.16 3.93 16.97
C GLY A 28 23.28 2.72 17.31
N ASN A 29 22.04 2.71 16.82
CA ASN A 29 21.16 1.56 16.96
C ASN A 29 21.60 0.44 16.02
N VAL A 30 22.46 -0.46 16.52
CA VAL A 30 22.93 -1.62 15.77
C VAL A 30 21.74 -2.54 15.47
N THR A 31 21.56 -2.86 14.20
CA THR A 31 20.50 -3.78 13.75
C THR A 31 21.08 -4.84 12.84
N ILE A 32 20.55 -6.05 12.94
CA ILE A 32 20.96 -7.19 12.13
C ILE A 32 19.73 -7.87 11.56
N CYS A 33 19.77 -8.20 10.28
CA CYS A 33 18.76 -8.98 9.59
C CYS A 33 19.39 -10.21 8.95
N PHE A 34 18.62 -11.28 8.83
CA PHE A 34 19.05 -12.56 8.26
C PHE A 34 18.26 -12.85 6.98
N PRO A 35 18.61 -12.22 5.84
CA PRO A 35 17.86 -12.32 4.59
C PRO A 35 17.83 -13.73 3.99
N GLY A 36 18.68 -14.64 4.45
CA GLY A 36 18.68 -16.05 4.05
C GLY A 36 19.44 -16.92 5.05
N ALA A 37 19.59 -18.21 4.74
CA ALA A 37 20.25 -19.19 5.61
C ALA A 37 21.72 -18.86 5.88
N GLU A 38 22.43 -18.38 4.85
CA GLU A 38 23.88 -18.17 4.89
C GLU A 38 24.28 -16.70 4.97
N TRP A 39 23.35 -15.75 4.90
CA TRP A 39 23.66 -14.32 4.83
C TRP A 39 23.05 -13.55 6.00
N ALA A 40 23.82 -12.62 6.54
CA ALA A 40 23.35 -11.59 7.46
C ALA A 40 23.73 -10.21 6.91
N ILE A 41 22.86 -9.23 7.13
CA ILE A 41 23.18 -7.82 6.93
C ILE A 41 23.12 -7.13 8.29
N LEU A 42 24.17 -6.38 8.61
CA LEU A 42 24.29 -5.62 9.85
C LEU A 42 24.44 -4.13 9.54
N CYS A 43 23.65 -3.29 10.18
CA CYS A 43 23.85 -1.85 10.22
C CYS A 43 24.48 -1.49 11.56
N ASP A 44 25.58 -0.74 11.53
CA ASP A 44 26.30 -0.29 12.73
C ASP A 44 25.58 0.83 13.49
N GLY A 45 24.43 1.28 12.97
CA GLY A 45 23.60 2.33 13.55
C GLY A 45 23.98 3.74 13.12
N LYS A 46 25.01 3.92 12.28
CA LYS A 46 25.47 5.23 11.79
C LYS A 46 25.71 5.21 10.28
N GLU A 47 26.87 4.70 9.87
CA GLU A 47 27.41 4.93 8.53
C GLU A 47 27.58 3.63 7.75
N HIS A 48 27.71 2.48 8.38
CA HIS A 48 28.10 1.27 7.67
C HIS A 48 27.04 0.18 7.67
N LEU A 49 26.86 -0.39 6.49
CA LEU A 49 26.12 -1.62 6.25
C LEU A 49 27.10 -2.74 5.89
N HIS A 50 27.13 -3.80 6.69
CA HIS A 50 28.02 -4.94 6.50
C HIS A 50 27.27 -6.15 5.96
N VAL A 51 27.80 -6.78 4.92
CA VAL A 51 27.34 -8.07 4.37
C VAL A 51 28.20 -9.17 4.95
N LEU A 52 27.58 -10.03 5.76
CA LEU A 52 28.25 -11.09 6.50
C LEU A 52 27.81 -12.46 5.99
N TYR A 53 28.77 -13.34 5.76
CA TYR A 53 28.54 -14.75 5.48
C TYR A 53 28.52 -15.55 6.78
N THR A 54 27.47 -16.35 6.94
CA THR A 54 27.03 -17.00 8.18
C THR A 54 26.64 -18.47 7.94
N PRO A 55 27.54 -19.31 7.40
CA PRO A 55 27.20 -20.64 6.85
C PRO A 55 26.65 -21.63 7.88
N SER A 56 27.11 -21.55 9.13
CA SER A 56 26.76 -22.52 10.17
C SER A 56 26.49 -21.83 11.51
N ARG A 57 25.38 -21.08 11.58
CA ARG A 57 24.99 -20.32 12.77
C ARG A 57 24.84 -21.20 14.01
N ALA A 58 24.33 -22.42 13.86
CA ALA A 58 24.17 -23.36 14.97
C ALA A 58 25.50 -23.92 15.51
N ALA A 59 26.53 -24.03 14.66
CA ALA A 59 27.87 -24.46 15.07
C ALA A 59 28.70 -23.33 15.70
N GLY A 60 28.24 -22.08 15.56
CA GLY A 60 28.95 -20.89 16.04
C GLY A 60 30.28 -20.69 15.31
N GLU A 61 30.37 -21.03 14.03
CA GLU A 61 31.56 -20.74 13.23
C GLU A 61 31.76 -19.21 13.08
N PRO A 62 33.00 -18.72 12.98
CA PRO A 62 33.27 -17.31 12.72
C PRO A 62 32.58 -16.83 11.43
N TRP A 63 31.99 -15.64 11.47
CA TRP A 63 31.40 -15.03 10.29
C TRP A 63 32.44 -14.24 9.52
N LEU A 64 32.27 -14.17 8.19
CA LEU A 64 33.17 -13.44 7.31
C LEU A 64 32.46 -12.20 6.76
N CYS A 65 33.09 -11.04 6.88
CA CYS A 65 32.61 -9.82 6.24
C CYS A 65 33.07 -9.78 4.79
N TYR A 66 32.13 -9.82 3.86
CA TYR A 66 32.40 -9.80 2.42
C TYR A 66 32.32 -8.40 1.82
N HIS A 67 31.58 -7.48 2.46
CA HIS A 67 31.46 -6.10 2.02
C HIS A 67 31.02 -5.19 3.15
N SER A 68 31.59 -3.98 3.19
CA SER A 68 31.17 -2.88 4.05
C SER A 68 30.84 -1.70 3.15
N LEU A 69 29.57 -1.30 3.13
CA LEU A 69 29.08 -0.15 2.39
C LEU A 69 28.95 1.04 3.33
N ASN A 70 29.59 2.16 3.00
CA ASN A 70 29.31 3.43 3.65
C ASN A 70 28.03 4.05 3.06
N LEU A 71 27.08 4.35 3.92
CA LEU A 71 25.75 4.91 3.63
C LEU A 71 25.78 6.44 3.49
N GLY A 72 26.87 7.10 3.91
CA GLY A 72 27.02 8.55 3.90
C GLY A 72 26.04 9.26 4.81
N LYS A 73 25.58 8.60 5.88
CA LYS A 73 24.57 9.11 6.80
C LYS A 73 25.21 9.71 8.04
N ASN A 74 24.78 10.93 8.38
CA ASN A 74 25.18 11.60 9.62
C ASN A 74 24.29 11.24 10.81
N ASN A 75 23.06 10.78 10.53
CA ASN A 75 22.05 10.45 11.53
C ASN A 75 21.98 8.95 11.77
N SER A 76 21.43 8.58 12.94
CA SER A 76 21.18 7.17 13.27
C SER A 76 20.28 6.51 12.23
N CYS A 77 20.62 5.30 11.83
CA CYS A 77 19.87 4.52 10.87
C CYS A 77 19.81 3.05 11.27
N TYR A 78 18.80 2.33 10.78
CA TYR A 78 18.64 0.92 11.10
C TYR A 78 17.88 0.16 10.02
N ILE A 79 18.01 -1.16 10.01
CA ILE A 79 17.41 -2.03 9.00
C ILE A 79 15.97 -2.37 9.42
N LEU A 80 15.02 -2.16 8.51
CA LEU A 80 13.63 -2.59 8.69
C LEU A 80 13.39 -3.99 8.13
N HIS A 81 13.97 -4.29 6.97
CA HIS A 81 13.76 -5.58 6.30
C HIS A 81 14.89 -5.85 5.31
N ALA A 82 15.21 -7.13 5.07
CA ALA A 82 16.12 -7.55 4.02
C ALA A 82 15.73 -8.91 3.46
N ILE A 83 15.97 -9.12 2.17
CA ILE A 83 15.73 -10.38 1.45
C ILE A 83 16.96 -10.80 0.65
N HIS A 84 17.18 -12.10 0.53
CA HIS A 84 18.24 -12.68 -0.31
C HIS A 84 17.60 -13.46 -1.47
N ARG A 85 18.11 -13.22 -2.69
CA ARG A 85 17.67 -13.86 -3.92
C ARG A 85 18.86 -14.53 -4.60
N SER A 86 18.72 -15.83 -4.86
CA SER A 86 19.67 -16.57 -5.70
C SER A 86 19.21 -16.53 -7.16
N MET A 87 20.02 -15.93 -8.02
CA MET A 87 19.76 -15.78 -9.46
C MET A 87 20.71 -16.67 -10.26
N PRO A 88 20.39 -17.06 -11.50
CA PRO A 88 21.36 -17.74 -12.36
C PRO A 88 22.66 -16.93 -12.49
N GLY A 89 23.79 -17.47 -12.03
CA GLY A 89 25.11 -16.83 -12.11
C GLY A 89 25.37 -15.70 -11.12
N SER A 90 24.43 -15.35 -10.23
CA SER A 90 24.63 -14.25 -9.27
C SER A 90 23.73 -14.36 -8.04
N GLN A 91 24.08 -13.64 -6.97
CA GLN A 91 23.24 -13.47 -5.80
C GLN A 91 22.91 -11.99 -5.63
N GLN A 92 21.74 -11.71 -5.06
CA GLN A 92 21.29 -10.37 -4.76
C GLN A 92 20.76 -10.31 -3.33
N ILE A 93 21.11 -9.25 -2.61
CA ILE A 93 20.49 -8.90 -1.34
C ILE A 93 19.87 -7.52 -1.50
N ASP A 94 18.62 -7.40 -1.11
CA ASP A 94 17.93 -6.13 -1.02
C ASP A 94 17.61 -5.84 0.44
N CYS A 95 17.83 -4.60 0.88
CA CYS A 95 17.48 -4.19 2.24
C CYS A 95 16.87 -2.78 2.26
N ILE A 96 16.05 -2.54 3.29
CA ILE A 96 15.47 -1.24 3.60
C ILE A 96 16.16 -0.72 4.86
N VAL A 97 16.83 0.42 4.73
CA VAL A 97 17.46 1.15 5.83
C VAL A 97 16.67 2.42 6.08
N SER A 98 16.13 2.57 7.29
CA SER A 98 15.40 3.77 7.70
C SER A 98 16.30 4.76 8.44
N SER A 99 16.07 6.04 8.20
CA SER A 99 16.65 7.17 8.94
C SER A 99 15.60 8.26 9.16
N VAL A 100 15.84 9.13 10.13
CA VAL A 100 15.12 10.40 10.27
C VAL A 100 16.05 11.51 9.79
N GLU A 101 15.57 12.32 8.85
CA GLU A 101 16.36 13.36 8.19
C GLU A 101 15.63 14.70 8.23
N ASP A 102 16.38 15.80 8.13
CA ASP A 102 15.80 17.13 8.01
C ASP A 102 15.13 17.28 6.63
N LYS A 103 13.96 17.90 6.57
CA LYS A 103 13.20 18.10 5.32
C LYS A 103 14.01 18.82 4.23
N SER A 104 15.03 19.60 4.61
CA SER A 104 15.97 20.24 3.67
C SER A 104 16.83 19.26 2.85
N CYS A 105 16.91 17.98 3.23
CA CYS A 105 17.59 16.96 2.42
C CYS A 105 16.80 16.54 1.16
N LEU A 106 15.51 16.89 1.10
CA LEU A 106 14.64 16.55 -0.02
C LEU A 106 14.87 17.47 -1.22
N PRO A 107 14.66 16.94 -2.44
CA PRO A 107 14.51 17.76 -3.64
C PRO A 107 13.35 18.78 -3.50
N GLU A 108 13.48 19.95 -4.13
CA GLU A 108 12.48 21.03 -4.04
C GLU A 108 11.09 20.63 -4.56
N ASP A 109 11.01 19.68 -5.49
CA ASP A 109 9.78 19.16 -6.07
C ASP A 109 9.04 18.19 -5.14
N VAL A 110 9.68 17.72 -4.07
CA VAL A 110 9.07 16.84 -3.07
C VAL A 110 8.62 17.69 -1.90
N THR A 111 7.31 17.94 -1.85
CA THR A 111 6.71 18.75 -0.79
C THR A 111 5.67 17.94 -0.03
N PHE A 112 5.69 18.13 1.29
CA PHE A 112 4.70 17.58 2.20
C PHE A 112 3.96 18.73 2.87
N SER A 113 2.63 18.62 2.97
CA SER A 113 1.74 19.63 3.58
C SER A 113 1.97 19.81 5.08
N GLN A 114 2.48 18.77 5.75
CA GLN A 114 2.78 18.80 7.18
C GLN A 114 3.97 19.71 7.50
N LYS A 115 3.82 20.46 8.60
CA LYS A 115 4.79 21.45 9.11
C LYS A 115 6.01 20.85 9.81
N SER A 116 6.15 19.51 9.83
CA SER A 116 7.30 18.86 10.46
C SER A 116 8.60 19.28 9.77
N THR A 117 9.62 19.57 10.57
CA THR A 117 11.00 19.82 10.09
C THR A 117 11.73 18.52 9.76
N PHE A 118 11.28 17.39 10.32
CA PHE A 118 11.89 16.09 10.11
C PHE A 118 10.97 15.18 9.29
N ILE A 119 11.59 14.29 8.53
CA ILE A 119 10.95 13.28 7.71
C ILE A 119 11.58 11.91 7.96
N ALA A 120 10.80 10.85 7.77
CA ALA A 120 11.32 9.50 7.66
C ALA A 120 11.82 9.26 6.23
N VAL A 121 13.05 8.75 6.10
CA VAL A 121 13.65 8.35 4.82
C VAL A 121 13.89 6.85 4.85
N LEU A 122 13.34 6.15 3.86
CA LEU A 122 13.62 4.75 3.58
C LEU A 122 14.59 4.66 2.42
N GLU A 123 15.77 4.10 2.65
CA GLU A 123 16.76 3.80 1.62
C GLU A 123 16.71 2.33 1.29
N TRP A 124 16.22 2.02 0.09
CA TRP A 124 16.17 0.67 -0.46
C TRP A 124 17.43 0.41 -1.30
N ILE A 125 18.31 -0.42 -0.75
CA ILE A 125 19.64 -0.73 -1.30
C ILE A 125 19.62 -2.13 -1.89
N SER A 126 20.07 -2.25 -3.14
CA SER A 126 20.27 -3.53 -3.83
C SER A 126 21.78 -3.80 -3.97
N LEU A 127 22.24 -4.87 -3.35
CA LEU A 127 23.61 -5.37 -3.42
C LEU A 127 23.64 -6.62 -4.30
N ARG A 128 24.63 -6.75 -5.18
CA ARG A 128 24.78 -7.92 -6.07
C ARG A 128 26.18 -8.51 -5.96
N CYS A 129 26.24 -9.83 -5.97
CA CYS A 129 27.46 -10.61 -6.04
C CYS A 129 27.46 -11.51 -7.28
N ALA A 130 28.51 -11.45 -8.09
CA ALA A 130 28.72 -12.42 -9.16
C ALA A 130 29.35 -13.69 -8.59
N GLN A 131 28.83 -14.87 -8.94
CA GLN A 131 29.25 -16.16 -8.35
C GLN A 131 30.77 -16.41 -8.46
N ASN A 132 31.43 -15.86 -9.49
CA ASN A 132 32.84 -16.11 -9.76
C ASN A 132 33.81 -15.30 -8.88
N ILE A 133 33.34 -14.22 -8.24
CA ILE A 133 34.23 -13.23 -7.61
C ILE A 133 33.97 -13.15 -6.10
N GLN A 134 32.82 -13.63 -5.61
CA GLN A 134 32.35 -13.49 -4.22
C GLN A 134 32.41 -12.04 -3.66
N VAL A 135 32.60 -11.02 -4.49
CA VAL A 135 32.60 -9.62 -4.07
C VAL A 135 31.20 -9.05 -4.24
N TRP A 136 30.63 -8.55 -3.14
CA TRP A 136 29.38 -7.80 -3.17
C TRP A 136 29.63 -6.35 -3.57
N THR A 137 28.74 -5.80 -4.40
CA THR A 137 28.78 -4.41 -4.82
C THR A 137 27.39 -3.79 -4.79
N LYS A 138 27.30 -2.51 -4.45
CA LYS A 138 26.05 -1.75 -4.52
C LYS A 138 25.65 -1.54 -5.97
N LYS A 139 24.47 -2.06 -6.34
CA LYS A 139 23.95 -1.99 -7.71
C LYS A 139 22.92 -0.89 -7.90
N ARG A 140 22.04 -0.68 -6.92
CA ARG A 140 20.97 0.32 -7.00
C ARG A 140 20.65 0.86 -5.61
N THR A 141 20.30 2.13 -5.55
CA THR A 141 19.77 2.79 -4.36
C THR A 141 18.51 3.54 -4.74
N ARG A 142 17.42 3.27 -4.03
CA ARG A 142 16.15 4.00 -4.12
C ARG A 142 15.87 4.67 -2.78
N LYS A 143 15.32 5.89 -2.78
CA LYS A 143 14.92 6.57 -1.55
C LYS A 143 13.46 7.00 -1.60
N LEU A 144 12.78 6.75 -0.50
CA LEU A 144 11.41 7.17 -0.26
C LEU A 144 11.35 8.03 0.98
N ALA A 145 10.48 9.03 1.00
CA ALA A 145 10.30 9.92 2.13
C ALA A 145 8.83 9.99 2.55
N SER A 146 8.61 10.17 3.85
CA SER A 146 7.31 10.48 4.41
C SER A 146 7.45 11.37 5.65
N PRO A 147 6.45 12.20 5.98
CA PRO A 147 6.45 12.95 7.24
C PRO A 147 6.26 12.06 8.48
N SER A 148 5.81 10.82 8.32
CA SER A 148 5.63 9.85 9.40
C SER A 148 6.60 8.69 9.27
N PHE A 149 7.01 8.11 10.39
CA PHE A 149 7.75 6.85 10.40
C PHE A 149 6.82 5.67 10.09
N PRO A 150 7.28 4.60 9.40
CA PRO A 150 6.44 3.44 9.11
C PRO A 150 6.34 2.47 10.28
N GLU A 151 5.15 1.90 10.48
CA GLU A 151 4.89 0.77 11.38
C GLU A 151 5.31 -0.56 10.74
N TYR A 152 5.34 -0.60 9.40
CA TYR A 152 5.77 -1.76 8.62
C TYR A 152 6.48 -1.30 7.36
N ALA A 153 7.58 -1.95 7.01
CA ALA A 153 8.20 -1.81 5.70
C ALA A 153 8.82 -3.15 5.28
N ALA A 154 8.41 -3.67 4.13
CA ALA A 154 8.91 -4.93 3.61
C ALA A 154 9.13 -4.88 2.09
N ILE A 155 10.00 -5.77 1.61
CA ILE A 155 10.33 -5.88 0.19
C ILE A 155 9.51 -7.03 -0.37
N ASP A 156 8.66 -6.73 -1.35
CA ASP A 156 7.97 -7.72 -2.17
C ASP A 156 8.96 -8.26 -3.20
N SER A 157 9.47 -9.47 -2.91
CA SER A 157 10.52 -10.14 -3.68
C SER A 157 10.06 -10.53 -5.11
N VAL A 158 8.76 -10.73 -5.30
CA VAL A 158 8.15 -11.17 -6.56
C VAL A 158 7.87 -9.96 -7.44
N GLY A 159 7.23 -8.94 -6.87
CA GLY A 159 6.81 -7.78 -7.62
C GLY A 159 7.81 -6.63 -7.67
N ASP A 160 9.02 -6.84 -7.12
CA ASP A 160 10.11 -5.86 -7.07
C ASP A 160 9.61 -4.48 -6.58
N ALA A 161 8.84 -4.53 -5.49
CA ALA A 161 8.15 -3.41 -4.87
C ALA A 161 8.47 -3.32 -3.37
N ILE A 162 8.15 -2.17 -2.78
CA ILE A 162 8.18 -1.96 -1.34
C ILE A 162 6.75 -1.80 -0.82
N CYS A 163 6.43 -2.52 0.25
CA CYS A 163 5.16 -2.44 0.96
C CYS A 163 5.39 -1.69 2.27
N VAL A 164 4.60 -0.66 2.54
CA VAL A 164 4.75 0.21 3.72
C VAL A 164 3.40 0.40 4.41
N ILE A 165 3.38 0.34 5.74
CA ILE A 165 2.26 0.80 6.56
C ILE A 165 2.71 2.02 7.33
N SER A 166 2.00 3.13 7.15
CA SER A 166 2.30 4.39 7.83
C SER A 166 1.06 5.29 7.86
N GLN A 167 1.10 6.29 8.73
CA GLN A 167 0.08 7.35 8.77
C GLN A 167 0.22 8.31 7.58
N GLY A 168 1.44 8.70 7.27
CA GLY A 168 1.82 9.52 6.14
C GLY A 168 2.14 8.68 4.92
N HIS A 169 1.89 9.24 3.74
CA HIS A 169 2.19 8.60 2.46
C HIS A 169 3.70 8.64 2.17
N PHE A 170 4.27 7.53 1.71
CA PHE A 170 5.65 7.47 1.22
C PHE A 170 5.73 7.79 -0.27
N VAL A 171 6.63 8.71 -0.63
CA VAL A 171 6.89 9.11 -2.01
C VAL A 171 8.33 8.78 -2.37
N MET A 172 8.53 8.12 -3.51
CA MET A 172 9.87 7.87 -4.04
C MET A 172 10.43 9.14 -4.68
N PHE A 173 11.61 9.57 -4.23
CA PHE A 173 12.22 10.83 -4.66
C PHE A 173 13.63 10.67 -5.23
N TYR A 174 14.20 9.47 -5.15
CA TYR A 174 15.51 9.19 -5.70
C TYR A 174 15.62 7.76 -6.16
N ASP A 175 16.27 7.57 -7.31
CA ASP A 175 16.78 6.29 -7.77
C ASP A 175 18.12 6.51 -8.46
N SER A 176 19.14 5.72 -8.11
CA SER A 176 20.44 5.76 -8.77
C SER A 176 20.41 5.39 -10.26
N ASN A 177 19.37 4.66 -10.70
CA ASN A 177 19.12 4.36 -12.11
C ASN A 177 18.29 5.43 -12.82
N GLY A 178 17.89 6.48 -12.10
CA GLY A 178 17.02 7.55 -12.58
C GLY A 178 15.55 7.28 -12.28
N LEU A 179 14.83 8.34 -11.90
CA LEU A 179 13.39 8.28 -11.74
C LEU A 179 12.72 8.25 -13.12
N SER A 180 11.92 7.22 -13.35
CA SER A 180 10.82 7.22 -14.33
C SER A 180 10.01 8.50 -14.11
N LYS A 181 9.95 9.39 -15.11
CA LYS A 181 8.99 10.48 -15.11
C LYS A 181 7.63 9.83 -15.10
N ALA A 182 6.99 9.78 -13.93
CA ALA A 182 5.59 9.46 -13.86
C ALA A 182 4.90 10.37 -14.87
N GLN A 183 4.21 9.79 -15.85
CA GLN A 183 3.13 10.52 -16.49
C GLN A 183 2.23 10.90 -15.33
N LYS A 184 2.26 12.18 -14.95
CA LYS A 184 1.21 12.77 -14.14
C LYS A 184 -0.07 12.54 -14.94
N VAL A 185 -0.74 11.41 -14.69
CA VAL A 185 -2.19 11.44 -14.74
C VAL A 185 -2.50 12.44 -13.65
N GLU A 186 -2.80 13.67 -14.06
CA GLU A 186 -3.26 14.68 -13.15
C GLU A 186 -4.40 14.06 -12.36
N GLU A 187 -4.17 13.78 -11.07
CA GLU A 187 -5.22 13.75 -10.08
C GLU A 187 -5.81 15.17 -10.09
N GLN A 188 -6.67 15.41 -11.07
CA GLN A 188 -7.72 16.41 -10.96
C GLN A 188 -8.54 15.99 -9.75
N ASP A 189 -8.87 16.95 -8.88
CA ASP A 189 -9.84 16.79 -7.79
C ASP A 189 -10.91 15.77 -8.21
N PRO A 190 -11.19 14.74 -7.38
CA PRO A 190 -12.05 13.64 -7.78
C PRO A 190 -13.36 14.19 -8.30
N LYS A 191 -13.49 14.23 -9.64
CA LYS A 191 -14.74 14.57 -10.28
C LYS A 191 -15.71 13.48 -9.85
N PRO A 192 -16.91 13.85 -9.37
CA PRO A 192 -17.90 12.85 -9.00
C PRO A 192 -18.08 11.88 -10.18
N PRO A 193 -18.24 10.57 -9.91
CA PRO A 193 -18.38 9.57 -10.95
C PRO A 193 -19.55 9.96 -11.85
N LEU A 194 -19.39 9.74 -13.15
CA LEU A 194 -20.39 10.14 -14.14
C LEU A 194 -21.71 9.36 -13.95
N TYR A 195 -21.59 8.14 -13.41
CA TYR A 195 -22.69 7.27 -13.03
C TYR A 195 -22.24 6.34 -11.90
N THR A 196 -23.19 5.86 -11.11
CA THR A 196 -22.95 4.80 -10.13
C THR A 196 -23.74 3.56 -10.52
N TYR A 197 -23.34 2.38 -10.08
CA TYR A 197 -24.12 1.17 -10.35
C TYR A 197 -24.09 0.19 -9.19
N ILE A 198 -25.14 -0.61 -9.10
CA ILE A 198 -25.25 -1.74 -8.18
C ILE A 198 -25.51 -2.99 -8.99
N GLN A 199 -25.00 -4.13 -8.55
CA GLN A 199 -25.36 -5.41 -9.15
C GLN A 199 -25.88 -6.40 -8.12
N THR A 200 -26.76 -7.26 -8.59
CA THR A 200 -27.17 -8.48 -7.92
C THR A 200 -26.74 -9.67 -8.78
N PRO A 201 -26.95 -10.92 -8.33
CA PRO A 201 -26.75 -12.08 -9.19
C PRO A 201 -27.61 -12.08 -10.47
N GLU A 202 -28.67 -11.27 -10.53
CA GLU A 202 -29.69 -11.30 -11.58
C GLU A 202 -29.64 -10.06 -12.48
N ASP A 203 -29.43 -8.87 -11.92
CA ASP A 203 -29.50 -7.61 -12.66
C ASP A 203 -28.36 -6.65 -12.28
N ILE A 204 -28.14 -5.63 -13.11
CA ILE A 204 -27.29 -4.47 -12.82
C ILE A 204 -28.13 -3.22 -12.99
N THR A 205 -28.16 -2.37 -11.96
CA THR A 205 -28.88 -1.08 -12.00
C THR A 205 -27.88 0.06 -12.01
N VAL A 206 -27.92 0.87 -13.05
CA VAL A 206 -27.03 2.02 -13.29
C VAL A 206 -27.79 3.31 -13.05
N TYR A 207 -27.21 4.23 -12.29
CA TYR A 207 -27.78 5.50 -11.91
C TYR A 207 -27.00 6.66 -12.52
N PHE A 208 -27.72 7.54 -13.22
CA PHE A 208 -27.18 8.80 -13.74
C PHE A 208 -27.88 9.98 -13.08
N ARG A 209 -27.11 11.03 -12.75
CA ARG A 209 -27.67 12.33 -12.35
C ARG A 209 -27.95 13.16 -13.60
N LEU A 210 -29.21 13.53 -13.79
CA LEU A 210 -29.65 14.35 -14.90
C LEU A 210 -29.53 15.85 -14.54
N PRO A 211 -29.03 16.70 -15.45
CA PRO A 211 -29.17 18.14 -15.34
C PRO A 211 -30.63 18.59 -15.21
N GLN A 212 -30.86 19.73 -14.55
CA GLN A 212 -32.17 20.37 -14.49
C GLN A 212 -32.74 20.58 -15.90
N HIS A 213 -34.02 20.28 -16.08
CA HIS A 213 -34.80 20.45 -17.32
C HIS A 213 -34.64 19.38 -18.43
N ILE A 214 -34.01 18.22 -18.18
CA ILE A 214 -34.05 17.09 -19.13
C ILE A 214 -35.46 16.48 -19.19
N LYS A 215 -35.98 16.28 -20.40
CA LYS A 215 -37.24 15.56 -20.65
C LYS A 215 -36.96 14.14 -21.11
N LYS A 216 -37.95 13.26 -20.94
CA LYS A 216 -37.87 11.85 -21.38
C LYS A 216 -37.51 11.70 -22.88
N THR A 217 -37.90 12.66 -23.72
CA THR A 217 -37.58 12.68 -25.16
C THR A 217 -36.12 12.89 -25.47
N ASP A 218 -35.36 13.43 -24.52
CA ASP A 218 -33.95 13.78 -24.70
C ASP A 218 -33.02 12.63 -24.29
N ILE A 219 -33.58 11.52 -23.80
CA ILE A 219 -32.88 10.33 -23.35
C ILE A 219 -32.99 9.27 -24.44
N GLN A 220 -31.84 8.80 -24.93
CA GLN A 220 -31.76 7.69 -25.87
C GLN A 220 -30.89 6.60 -25.28
N ILE A 221 -31.45 5.41 -25.09
CA ILE A 221 -30.73 4.24 -24.60
C ILE A 221 -30.88 3.12 -25.61
N LYS A 222 -29.76 2.51 -26.00
CA LYS A 222 -29.73 1.32 -26.84
C LYS A 222 -29.12 0.16 -26.05
N PHE A 223 -29.89 -0.91 -25.96
CA PHE A 223 -29.44 -2.19 -25.42
C PHE A 223 -29.06 -3.11 -26.57
N LEU A 224 -27.84 -3.63 -26.54
CA LEU A 224 -27.38 -4.70 -27.40
C LEU A 224 -26.88 -5.85 -26.50
N PRO A 225 -26.87 -7.11 -26.98
CA PRO A 225 -26.58 -8.26 -26.12
C PRO A 225 -25.27 -8.14 -25.33
N LEU A 226 -24.25 -7.48 -25.86
CA LEU A 226 -22.95 -7.29 -25.20
C LEU A 226 -22.49 -5.82 -25.21
N HIS A 227 -23.41 -4.87 -25.42
CA HIS A 227 -23.05 -3.46 -25.57
C HIS A 227 -24.19 -2.56 -25.10
N ILE A 228 -23.84 -1.42 -24.52
CA ILE A 228 -24.80 -0.39 -24.12
C ILE A 228 -24.40 0.95 -24.71
N GLU A 229 -25.39 1.77 -25.05
CA GLU A 229 -25.21 3.16 -25.41
C GLU A 229 -26.30 4.00 -24.70
N VAL A 230 -25.90 4.97 -23.90
CA VAL A 230 -26.76 5.93 -23.18
C VAL A 230 -26.36 7.32 -23.65
N SER A 231 -27.33 8.05 -24.21
CA SER A 231 -27.16 9.41 -24.70
C SER A 231 -28.19 10.35 -24.08
N LEU A 232 -27.73 11.50 -23.60
CA LEU A 232 -28.54 12.57 -23.03
C LEU A 232 -28.39 13.83 -23.90
N GLN A 233 -29.49 14.37 -24.43
CA GLN A 233 -29.51 15.54 -25.33
C GLN A 233 -28.55 15.41 -26.53
N GLY A 234 -28.43 14.19 -27.07
CA GLY A 234 -27.52 13.89 -28.19
C GLY A 234 -26.04 13.72 -27.81
N LYS A 235 -25.67 13.88 -26.53
CA LYS A 235 -24.34 13.58 -26.01
C LYS A 235 -24.31 12.16 -25.43
N CYS A 236 -23.44 11.31 -25.95
CA CYS A 236 -23.20 9.99 -25.38
C CYS A 236 -22.52 10.12 -24.00
N VAL A 237 -23.16 9.58 -22.96
CA VAL A 237 -22.67 9.61 -21.57
C VAL A 237 -22.15 8.26 -21.11
N LEU A 238 -22.61 7.16 -21.70
CA LEU A 238 -22.06 5.83 -21.47
C LEU A 238 -22.15 5.05 -22.77
N SER A 239 -21.03 4.55 -23.28
CA SER A 239 -21.03 3.59 -24.39
C SER A 239 -19.87 2.63 -24.25
N GLY A 240 -20.11 1.36 -24.56
CA GLY A 240 -19.05 0.37 -24.61
C GLY A 240 -19.54 -1.06 -24.44
N GLN A 241 -18.59 -1.98 -24.56
CA GLN A 241 -18.83 -3.41 -24.41
C GLN A 241 -19.09 -3.74 -22.94
N LEU A 242 -20.18 -4.45 -22.67
CA LEU A 242 -20.56 -4.88 -21.34
C LEU A 242 -19.64 -6.01 -20.83
N GLY A 243 -19.59 -6.19 -19.51
CA GLY A 243 -18.85 -7.28 -18.87
C GLY A 243 -19.28 -8.67 -19.34
N ASN A 244 -20.59 -8.89 -19.52
CA ASN A 244 -21.17 -10.11 -20.07
C ASN A 244 -22.50 -9.82 -20.81
N TYR A 245 -23.17 -10.87 -21.30
CA TYR A 245 -24.39 -10.76 -22.07
C TYR A 245 -25.60 -10.32 -21.23
N ILE A 246 -26.44 -9.45 -21.80
CA ILE A 246 -27.71 -8.99 -21.23
C ILE A 246 -28.90 -9.46 -22.06
N ASP A 247 -30.03 -9.69 -21.38
CA ASP A 247 -31.33 -9.85 -22.03
C ASP A 247 -31.87 -8.46 -22.41
N THR A 248 -31.71 -8.10 -23.67
CA THR A 248 -32.16 -6.80 -24.19
C THR A 248 -33.67 -6.60 -24.12
N GLY A 249 -34.45 -7.69 -24.05
CA GLY A 249 -35.91 -7.64 -23.96
C GLY A 249 -36.41 -7.36 -22.53
N LYS A 250 -35.61 -7.71 -21.51
CA LYS A 250 -35.92 -7.47 -20.10
C LYS A 250 -35.21 -6.23 -19.51
N SER A 251 -34.16 -5.75 -20.18
CA SER A 251 -33.47 -4.53 -19.78
C SER A 251 -34.37 -3.30 -20.00
N THR A 252 -34.48 -2.45 -19.00
CA THR A 252 -35.40 -1.30 -18.99
C THR A 252 -34.72 -0.07 -18.41
N TRP A 253 -35.40 1.07 -18.48
CA TRP A 253 -34.93 2.29 -17.83
C TRP A 253 -36.11 3.14 -17.35
N ILE A 254 -35.89 3.88 -16.26
CA ILE A 254 -36.88 4.72 -15.58
C ILE A 254 -36.25 6.08 -15.29
N MET A 255 -37.03 7.14 -15.40
CA MET A 255 -36.62 8.49 -15.02
C MET A 255 -37.46 8.92 -13.82
N ASP A 256 -36.80 9.27 -12.72
CA ASP A 256 -37.40 9.77 -11.48
C ASP A 256 -36.76 11.12 -11.11
N GLY A 257 -37.48 12.22 -11.38
CA GLY A 257 -36.98 13.57 -11.18
C GLY A 257 -35.66 13.84 -11.92
N GLU A 258 -34.60 14.14 -11.17
CA GLU A 258 -33.24 14.36 -11.68
C GLU A 258 -32.40 13.08 -11.75
N LYS A 259 -33.02 11.90 -11.69
CA LYS A 259 -32.34 10.60 -11.68
C LYS A 259 -32.80 9.74 -12.87
N LEU A 260 -31.84 9.16 -13.58
CA LEU A 260 -32.09 8.14 -14.59
C LEU A 260 -31.57 6.79 -14.06
N GLU A 261 -32.44 5.81 -14.00
CA GLU A 261 -32.15 4.44 -13.59
C GLU A 261 -32.21 3.53 -14.82
N VAL A 262 -31.12 2.81 -15.12
CA VAL A 262 -31.02 1.87 -16.22
C VAL A 262 -30.81 0.48 -15.64
N ILE A 263 -31.75 -0.42 -15.89
CA ILE A 263 -31.77 -1.78 -15.34
C ILE A 263 -31.39 -2.74 -16.46
N LEU A 264 -30.28 -3.44 -16.28
CA LEU A 264 -29.74 -4.44 -17.21
C LEU A 264 -29.97 -5.83 -16.64
N SER A 265 -30.75 -6.65 -17.33
CA SER A 265 -30.95 -8.04 -16.90
C SER A 265 -29.87 -8.95 -17.45
N LYS A 266 -29.14 -9.64 -16.57
CA LYS A 266 -28.07 -10.55 -16.97
C LYS A 266 -28.68 -11.74 -17.71
N SER A 267 -28.08 -12.13 -18.84
CA SER A 267 -28.48 -13.37 -19.54
C SER A 267 -28.05 -14.61 -18.75
N GLU A 268 -26.97 -14.51 -17.99
CA GLU A 268 -26.45 -15.56 -17.12
C GLU A 268 -26.51 -15.09 -15.67
N THR A 269 -27.35 -15.75 -14.88
CA THR A 269 -27.54 -15.42 -13.46
C THR A 269 -26.43 -16.03 -12.60
N GLY A 270 -26.14 -15.43 -11.45
CA GLY A 270 -25.11 -15.93 -10.51
C GLY A 270 -23.71 -15.36 -10.73
N LEU A 271 -23.44 -14.71 -11.86
CA LEU A 271 -22.15 -14.10 -12.15
C LEU A 271 -22.12 -12.63 -11.71
N MET A 272 -21.16 -12.29 -10.84
CA MET A 272 -20.81 -10.91 -10.53
C MET A 272 -19.80 -10.38 -11.54
N TRP A 273 -20.11 -9.25 -12.17
CA TRP A 273 -19.26 -8.63 -13.17
C TRP A 273 -18.17 -7.81 -12.46
N GLN A 274 -16.93 -7.93 -12.92
CA GLN A 274 -15.80 -7.14 -12.39
C GLN A 274 -15.89 -5.66 -12.81
N GLU A 275 -16.57 -5.38 -13.91
CA GLU A 275 -16.76 -4.05 -14.46
C GLU A 275 -18.06 -4.01 -15.28
N LEU A 276 -18.78 -2.88 -15.26
CA LEU A 276 -19.99 -2.68 -16.06
C LEU A 276 -19.67 -2.64 -17.56
N VAL A 277 -18.74 -1.76 -17.95
CA VAL A 277 -18.26 -1.56 -19.32
C VAL A 277 -16.74 -1.73 -19.33
N LYS A 278 -16.25 -2.57 -20.24
CA LYS A 278 -14.83 -2.93 -20.31
C LYS A 278 -13.93 -1.71 -20.50
N GLY A 279 -13.01 -1.49 -19.56
CA GLY A 279 -12.05 -0.39 -19.59
C GLY A 279 -12.64 0.99 -19.30
N ASN A 280 -13.86 1.07 -18.77
CA ASN A 280 -14.49 2.33 -18.37
C ASN A 280 -14.24 2.61 -16.88
N ILE A 281 -13.47 3.65 -16.59
CA ILE A 281 -13.13 4.08 -15.21
C ILE A 281 -14.01 5.24 -14.70
N GLN A 282 -15.06 5.60 -15.43
CA GLN A 282 -15.90 6.77 -15.12
C GLN A 282 -17.10 6.45 -14.21
N GLY A 283 -17.33 5.18 -13.93
CA GLY A 283 -18.41 4.71 -13.06
C GLY A 283 -17.90 4.02 -11.80
N GLU A 284 -18.69 4.09 -10.73
CA GLU A 284 -18.37 3.52 -9.42
C GLU A 284 -19.42 2.47 -9.00
N GLU A 285 -18.97 1.30 -8.56
CA GLU A 285 -19.84 0.25 -8.02
C GLU A 285 -20.14 0.52 -6.54
N LEU A 286 -21.42 0.52 -6.17
CA LEU A 286 -21.84 0.70 -4.78
C LEU A 286 -22.19 -0.66 -4.16
N MET A 287 -21.53 -0.99 -3.05
CA MET A 287 -21.85 -2.16 -2.24
C MET A 287 -22.87 -1.73 -1.18
N ASP A 288 -24.08 -2.30 -1.24
CA ASP A 288 -25.20 -2.18 -0.26
C ASP A 288 -26.34 -1.17 -0.59
N PRO A 289 -27.57 -1.67 -0.90
CA PRO A 289 -28.78 -0.85 -1.03
C PRO A 289 -29.19 -0.08 0.24
N ALA A 290 -28.82 -0.56 1.44
CA ALA A 290 -29.10 0.16 2.70
C ALA A 290 -28.22 1.40 2.84
N LEU A 291 -26.95 1.30 2.40
CA LEU A 291 -25.99 2.40 2.38
C LEU A 291 -26.42 3.51 1.41
N ILE A 292 -27.09 3.18 0.30
CA ILE A 292 -27.62 4.16 -0.66
C ILE A 292 -28.72 5.03 -0.05
N ASN A 293 -29.68 4.43 0.66
CA ASN A 293 -30.73 5.19 1.34
C ASN A 293 -30.16 6.06 2.48
N GLU A 294 -29.14 5.57 3.18
CA GLU A 294 -28.44 6.32 4.21
C GLU A 294 -27.63 7.49 3.63
N ILE A 295 -26.92 7.28 2.51
CA ILE A 295 -26.20 8.34 1.79
C ILE A 295 -27.19 9.36 1.23
N HIS A 296 -28.28 8.94 0.60
CA HIS A 296 -29.33 9.86 0.13
C HIS A 296 -29.96 10.63 1.29
N SER A 297 -30.20 10.00 2.45
CA SER A 297 -30.73 10.67 3.64
C SER A 297 -29.73 11.63 4.28
N ARG A 298 -28.43 11.28 4.31
CA ARG A 298 -27.35 12.14 4.85
C ARG A 298 -27.01 13.30 3.92
N LEU A 299 -27.08 13.10 2.60
CA LEU A 299 -26.82 14.11 1.58
C LEU A 299 -28.05 14.97 1.24
N ALA A 300 -29.27 14.55 1.60
CA ALA A 300 -30.49 15.34 1.40
C ALA A 300 -30.39 16.74 2.05
N HIS A 301 -29.71 16.83 3.19
CA HIS A 301 -29.46 18.07 3.91
C HIS A 301 -28.46 18.99 3.18
N LEU A 302 -27.56 18.45 2.37
CA LEU A 302 -26.62 19.26 1.57
C LEU A 302 -27.27 19.86 0.32
N THR A 303 -28.54 19.53 0.06
CA THR A 303 -29.36 20.11 -1.02
C THR A 303 -30.55 20.94 -0.51
N SER A 304 -30.71 21.10 0.81
CA SER A 304 -31.71 22.03 1.37
C SER A 304 -31.11 23.42 1.59
N GLU A 305 -31.80 24.46 1.13
CA GLU A 305 -31.47 25.89 1.33
C GLU A 305 -31.61 26.36 2.79
N THR A 306 -31.40 25.49 3.77
CA THR A 306 -31.56 25.82 5.19
C THR A 306 -30.40 25.23 5.97
N GLU A 307 -29.50 26.11 6.43
CA GLU A 307 -28.41 25.75 7.34
C GLU A 307 -28.99 25.22 8.66
N ALA A 308 -28.86 23.93 8.92
CA ALA A 308 -29.01 23.43 10.29
C ALA A 308 -27.79 23.83 11.11
N ALA A 309 -28.04 24.44 12.26
CA ALA A 309 -27.03 24.72 13.25
C ALA A 309 -26.37 23.40 13.71
N PRO A 310 -25.04 23.38 13.91
CA PRO A 310 -24.35 22.19 14.38
C PRO A 310 -24.88 21.81 15.76
N SER A 311 -25.37 20.57 15.88
CA SER A 311 -25.67 19.97 17.17
C SER A 311 -24.34 19.59 17.84
N ASP A 312 -23.96 20.31 18.90
CA ASP A 312 -22.78 20.04 19.74
C ASP A 312 -22.88 18.75 20.56
N LYS A 313 -23.93 17.93 20.35
CA LYS A 313 -24.12 16.69 21.09
C LYS A 313 -23.71 15.50 20.25
N VAL A 314 -22.50 15.04 20.52
CA VAL A 314 -22.04 13.70 20.16
C VAL A 314 -23.05 12.68 20.72
N PRO A 315 -23.66 11.79 19.91
CA PRO A 315 -24.76 10.93 20.34
C PRO A 315 -24.33 9.76 21.25
N PHE A 316 -23.06 9.71 21.62
CA PHE A 316 -22.45 8.68 22.45
C PHE A 316 -21.64 9.31 23.58
N ASN A 317 -21.57 8.61 24.69
CA ASN A 317 -20.86 9.05 25.89
C ASN A 317 -19.35 8.87 25.70
N LEU A 318 -18.61 9.97 25.56
CA LEU A 318 -17.14 9.98 25.46
C LEU A 318 -16.44 9.28 26.63
N ALA A 319 -17.07 9.17 27.80
CA ALA A 319 -16.51 8.50 28.98
C ALA A 319 -16.63 6.96 28.94
N GLN A 320 -17.29 6.40 27.92
CA GLN A 320 -17.39 4.95 27.70
C GLN A 320 -16.44 4.44 26.61
N LEU A 321 -15.74 5.34 25.92
CA LEU A 321 -14.74 4.95 24.92
C LEU A 321 -13.45 4.57 25.65
N GLU A 322 -12.98 3.35 25.43
CA GLU A 322 -11.66 2.93 25.88
C GLU A 322 -10.58 3.62 25.02
N GLU A 323 -9.35 3.76 25.52
CA GLU A 323 -8.23 4.30 24.72
C GLU A 323 -8.02 3.55 23.40
N CYS A 324 -8.53 2.31 23.31
CA CYS A 324 -8.51 1.47 22.12
C CYS A 324 -9.59 1.82 21.06
N ASP A 325 -10.65 2.54 21.44
CA ASP A 325 -11.72 2.95 20.53
C ASP A 325 -11.35 4.23 19.74
N LEU A 326 -10.28 4.89 20.14
CA LEU A 326 -9.69 6.05 19.47
C LEU A 326 -8.66 5.61 18.42
N SER A 327 -9.03 4.76 17.45
CA SER A 327 -8.16 4.52 16.28
C SER A 327 -8.20 5.73 15.32
N ASN A 328 -7.76 6.89 15.80
CA ASN A 328 -7.84 8.16 15.08
C ASN A 328 -6.69 8.37 14.08
N GLU A 329 -5.72 7.46 14.03
CA GLU A 329 -4.59 7.58 13.12
C GLU A 329 -4.89 6.82 11.81
N PRO A 330 -5.00 7.53 10.67
CA PRO A 330 -5.35 6.92 9.40
C PRO A 330 -4.15 6.13 8.85
N LEU A 331 -3.96 4.91 9.35
CA LEU A 331 -2.94 4.00 8.82
C LEU A 331 -3.34 3.59 7.40
N THR A 332 -2.36 3.65 6.51
CA THR A 332 -2.53 3.27 5.11
C THR A 332 -1.48 2.24 4.75
N PHE A 333 -1.90 1.14 4.15
CA PHE A 333 -1.03 0.20 3.48
C PHE A 333 -0.77 0.70 2.06
N GLN A 334 0.50 0.77 1.68
CA GLN A 334 0.93 1.28 0.40
C GLN A 334 1.90 0.30 -0.26
N ARG A 335 1.69 -0.03 -1.53
CA ARG A 335 2.63 -0.80 -2.36
C ARG A 335 3.19 0.05 -3.48
N ILE A 336 4.50 0.29 -3.46
CA ILE A 336 5.20 1.16 -4.42
C ILE A 336 6.11 0.31 -5.29
N ASP A 337 5.91 0.39 -6.61
CA ASP A 337 6.72 -0.35 -7.59
C ASP A 337 8.13 0.25 -7.69
N GLY A 338 9.15 -0.58 -7.52
CA GLY A 338 10.54 -0.16 -7.49
C GLY A 338 11.14 0.17 -8.85
N ASN A 339 10.42 -0.01 -9.96
CA ASN A 339 10.87 0.24 -11.34
C ASN A 339 10.05 1.36 -12.02
N GLN A 340 8.74 1.37 -11.80
CA GLN A 340 7.84 2.41 -12.29
C GLN A 340 7.85 3.65 -11.38
N HIS A 341 8.30 3.50 -10.13
CA HIS A 341 8.35 4.53 -9.10
C HIS A 341 6.97 5.15 -8.81
N CYS A 342 5.91 4.38 -9.03
CA CYS A 342 4.54 4.76 -8.75
C CYS A 342 3.96 3.85 -7.68
N GLU A 343 2.96 4.39 -6.98
CA GLU A 343 2.09 3.60 -6.16
C GLU A 343 1.21 2.72 -7.04
N THR A 344 1.17 1.44 -6.73
CA THR A 344 0.34 0.45 -7.45
C THR A 344 -0.92 0.11 -6.68
N HIS A 345 -0.86 0.14 -5.35
CA HIS A 345 -1.98 -0.18 -4.47
C HIS A 345 -1.92 0.69 -3.22
N ARG A 346 -3.10 1.08 -2.75
CA ARG A 346 -3.31 1.78 -1.49
C ARG A 346 -4.57 1.25 -0.82
N VAL A 347 -4.46 0.93 0.46
CA VAL A 347 -5.58 0.44 1.27
C VAL A 347 -5.59 1.19 2.59
N HIS A 348 -6.72 1.80 2.92
CA HIS A 348 -6.92 2.41 4.23
C HIS A 348 -7.21 1.32 5.25
N MET A 349 -6.47 1.31 6.36
CA MET A 349 -6.66 0.37 7.48
C MET A 349 -7.40 1.03 8.65
N GLY A 350 -8.16 2.09 8.37
CA GLY A 350 -8.97 2.77 9.38
C GLY A 350 -9.93 1.79 10.08
N GLY A 351 -10.09 1.95 11.39
CA GLY A 351 -10.91 1.06 12.21
C GLY A 351 -10.19 -0.22 12.69
N HIS A 352 -8.97 -0.47 12.22
CA HIS A 352 -8.15 -1.60 12.66
C HIS A 352 -6.80 -1.11 13.21
N GLN A 353 -6.53 -1.42 14.48
CA GLN A 353 -5.26 -1.09 15.11
C GLN A 353 -4.16 -2.03 14.58
N TRP A 354 -3.03 -1.48 14.17
CA TRP A 354 -1.82 -2.27 13.92
C TRP A 354 -1.30 -2.84 15.24
N LEU A 355 -1.03 -4.15 15.29
CA LEU A 355 -0.54 -4.81 16.49
C LEU A 355 0.93 -5.18 16.38
N PHE A 356 1.30 -5.91 15.32
CA PHE A 356 2.68 -6.31 15.05
C PHE A 356 2.80 -6.83 13.61
N SER A 357 4.04 -7.08 13.18
CA SER A 357 4.32 -7.88 12.00
C SER A 357 5.26 -9.03 12.34
N GLN A 358 5.14 -10.13 11.61
CA GLN A 358 5.95 -11.32 11.85
C GLN A 358 6.26 -12.04 10.54
N GLN A 359 7.53 -12.38 10.33
CA GLN A 359 7.93 -13.28 9.25
C GLN A 359 7.47 -14.71 9.60
N ILE A 360 6.47 -15.23 8.87
CA ILE A 360 5.97 -16.61 9.02
C ILE A 360 6.67 -17.54 8.02
N CYS A 361 6.65 -17.15 6.75
CA CYS A 361 7.22 -17.90 5.64
C CYS A 361 8.37 -17.10 5.03
N PRO A 362 9.62 -17.60 4.96
CA PRO A 362 10.78 -16.83 4.48
C PRO A 362 10.64 -16.28 3.05
N GLU A 363 9.80 -16.90 2.24
CA GLU A 363 9.60 -16.58 0.82
C GLU A 363 8.49 -15.54 0.58
N SER A 364 7.65 -15.31 1.58
CA SER A 364 6.50 -14.41 1.52
C SER A 364 6.80 -13.10 2.24
N LEU A 365 5.93 -12.09 2.05
CA LEU A 365 5.99 -10.88 2.87
C LEU A 365 5.78 -11.23 4.36
N PRO A 366 6.42 -10.52 5.30
CA PRO A 366 6.08 -10.66 6.70
C PRO A 366 4.61 -10.31 6.90
N ALA A 367 3.89 -11.19 7.60
CA ALA A 367 2.48 -11.05 7.85
C ALA A 367 2.23 -9.85 8.77
N VAL A 368 1.11 -9.16 8.53
CA VAL A 368 0.67 -8.01 9.32
C VAL A 368 -0.48 -8.46 10.21
N CYS A 369 -0.36 -8.24 11.52
CA CYS A 369 -1.41 -8.51 12.48
C CYS A 369 -2.20 -7.22 12.76
N LEU A 370 -3.48 -7.25 12.42
CA LEU A 370 -4.42 -6.17 12.68
C LEU A 370 -5.45 -6.61 13.72
N ARG A 371 -5.80 -5.71 14.62
CA ARG A 371 -6.87 -5.94 15.59
C ARG A 371 -8.23 -6.00 14.88
N HIS A 372 -9.00 -7.00 15.22
CA HIS A 372 -10.37 -7.18 14.77
C HIS A 372 -11.22 -7.53 16.01
N ASP A 373 -11.90 -6.52 16.56
CA ASP A 373 -12.61 -6.61 17.84
C ASP A 373 -11.68 -7.05 19.01
N VAL A 374 -11.90 -8.24 19.59
CA VAL A 374 -11.05 -8.82 20.65
C VAL A 374 -9.95 -9.73 20.12
N ASP A 375 -9.91 -9.97 18.80
CA ASP A 375 -8.98 -10.87 18.14
C ASP A 375 -7.90 -10.13 17.33
N GLY A 376 -6.81 -10.82 17.03
CA GLY A 376 -5.80 -10.39 16.07
C GLY A 376 -5.83 -11.25 14.81
N ILE A 377 -6.02 -10.65 13.65
CA ILE A 377 -6.01 -11.35 12.36
C ILE A 377 -4.67 -11.09 11.68
N LEU A 378 -3.98 -12.18 11.31
CA LEU A 378 -2.76 -12.12 10.49
C LEU A 378 -3.12 -12.15 9.01
N TRP A 379 -2.67 -11.12 8.29
CA TRP A 379 -2.79 -10.96 6.85
C TRP A 379 -1.42 -11.21 6.20
N GLN A 380 -1.35 -12.05 5.17
CA GLN A 380 -0.12 -12.32 4.42
C GLN A 380 -0.36 -12.37 2.92
#